data_AF-A0A956GZQ5-F1
#
_entry.id   AF-A0A956GZQ5-F1
#
_cell.length_a   1.000
_cell.length_b   1.000
_cell.length_c   1.000
_cell.angle_alpha   90.00
_cell.angle_beta   90.00
_cell.angle_gamma   90.00
#
_symmetry.space_group_name_H-M   'P 1'
#
loop_
_entity.id
_entity.type
_entity.pdbx_description
1 polymer ?
#
loop_
_entity_poly.entity_id
_entity_poly.type
_entity_poly.pdbx_seq_one_letter_code
_entity_poly.pdbx_strand_id
1 'polypeptide(L)'
;MAATKEPRGLSARPGWSDLCRAADELHAAEILLQDPVAAPRTALPHLRAFWQAAAQAGAAAGQAGADAGPESWLEGANAALGSAGQRKDLLAHVRALETLDEELSPVQMRRHARAARTLLAKLEPEIGGQPLRRRRRRRLLGTLGVVLTLAPVAAYLLVEGEIPGTGPWRAAYFPDRHLESTPVYVREDSLQHNWEDRPPHEQIPPDKFSARWDSCMVVAETTPAIFQLNANDGARLFIDGEEVIDAWDRNTATRRKGFGSGEIEL
;
A
#
# COMPACT_ATOMS: atom_id res chain seq x y z
N MET A 1 31.20 -45.40 12.43
CA MET A 1 29.78 -44.99 12.49
C MET A 1 29.64 -43.69 11.71
N ALA A 2 29.17 -43.76 10.46
CA ALA A 2 28.98 -42.58 9.63
C ALA A 2 27.68 -41.88 10.05
N ALA A 3 27.81 -40.68 10.59
CA ALA A 3 26.67 -39.82 10.87
C ALA A 3 26.02 -39.42 9.54
N THR A 4 24.80 -39.91 9.31
CA THR A 4 23.95 -39.53 8.18
C THR A 4 23.70 -38.02 8.26
N LYS A 5 24.27 -37.30 7.31
CA LYS A 5 24.15 -35.85 7.17
C LYS A 5 22.69 -35.53 6.82
N GLU A 6 21.94 -34.98 7.77
CA GLU A 6 20.54 -34.59 7.55
C GLU A 6 20.41 -33.67 6.31
N PRO A 7 19.35 -33.87 5.49
CA PRO A 7 19.15 -33.10 4.28
C PRO A 7 18.94 -31.61 4.60
N ARG A 8 19.81 -30.74 4.06
CA ARG A 8 19.93 -29.32 4.44
C ARG A 8 18.90 -28.36 3.83
N GLY A 9 17.79 -28.85 3.26
CA GLY A 9 16.78 -28.01 2.61
C GLY A 9 15.36 -28.42 2.96
N LEU A 10 14.44 -27.45 3.09
CA LEU A 10 13.00 -27.70 3.27
C LEU A 10 12.43 -28.61 2.18
N SER A 11 12.91 -28.46 0.94
CA SER A 11 12.52 -29.28 -0.22
C SER A 11 12.88 -30.76 -0.12
N ALA A 12 13.83 -31.11 0.74
CA ALA A 12 14.28 -32.48 0.94
C ALA A 12 13.57 -33.17 2.11
N ARG A 13 12.61 -32.50 2.76
CA ARG A 13 11.80 -33.10 3.81
C ARG A 13 10.71 -33.99 3.23
N PRO A 14 10.48 -35.19 3.81
CA PRO A 14 9.37 -36.05 3.42
C PRO A 14 8.03 -35.29 3.49
N GLY A 15 7.24 -35.38 2.42
CA GLY A 15 5.92 -34.76 2.32
C GLY A 15 5.90 -33.27 1.97
N TRP A 16 7.05 -32.59 1.87
CA TRP A 16 7.09 -31.16 1.54
C TRP A 16 6.55 -30.84 0.13
N SER A 17 6.91 -31.64 -0.87
CA SER A 17 6.41 -31.46 -2.24
C SER A 17 4.90 -31.60 -2.33
N ASP A 18 4.33 -32.57 -1.62
CA ASP A 18 2.89 -32.83 -1.62
C ASP A 18 2.14 -31.79 -0.79
N LEU A 19 2.76 -31.25 0.26
CA LEU A 19 2.23 -30.10 1.01
C LEU A 19 2.16 -28.85 0.13
N CYS A 20 3.19 -28.57 -0.67
CA CYS A 20 3.17 -27.47 -1.65
C CYS A 20 2.06 -27.68 -2.68
N ARG A 21 1.94 -28.89 -3.25
CA ARG A 21 0.85 -29.23 -4.16
C ARG A 21 -0.51 -29.00 -3.52
N ALA A 22 -0.71 -29.43 -2.27
CA ALA A 22 -1.96 -29.18 -1.55
C ALA A 22 -2.23 -27.67 -1.44
N ALA A 23 -1.24 -26.87 -1.03
CA ALA A 23 -1.40 -25.41 -0.94
C ALA A 23 -1.81 -24.76 -2.28
N ASP A 24 -1.21 -25.21 -3.39
CA ASP A 24 -1.52 -24.71 -4.73
C ASP A 24 -2.96 -25.07 -5.16
N GLU A 25 -3.38 -26.32 -4.92
CA GLU A 25 -4.74 -26.79 -5.22
C GLU A 25 -5.81 -26.04 -4.41
N LEU A 26 -5.56 -25.81 -3.11
CA LEU A 26 -6.46 -25.01 -2.29
C LEU A 26 -6.55 -23.57 -2.77
N HIS A 27 -5.43 -22.99 -3.20
CA HIS A 27 -5.42 -21.63 -3.71
C HIS A 27 -6.24 -21.51 -5.00
N ALA A 28 -6.09 -22.46 -5.93
CA ALA A 28 -6.89 -22.53 -7.15
C ALA A 28 -8.40 -22.62 -6.83
N ALA A 29 -8.78 -23.50 -5.90
CA ALA A 29 -10.16 -23.64 -5.45
C ALA A 29 -10.73 -22.33 -4.87
N GLU A 30 -9.96 -21.63 -4.03
CA GLU A 30 -10.41 -20.38 -3.42
C GLU A 30 -10.58 -19.24 -4.43
N ILE A 31 -9.69 -19.14 -5.43
CA ILE A 31 -9.82 -18.17 -6.53
C ILE A 31 -11.14 -18.41 -7.29
N LEU A 32 -11.39 -19.67 -7.67
CA LEU A 32 -12.61 -20.04 -8.39
C LEU A 32 -13.89 -19.75 -7.58
N LEU A 33 -13.83 -19.84 -6.25
CA LEU A 33 -14.97 -19.53 -5.38
C LEU A 33 -15.17 -18.02 -5.10
N GLN A 34 -14.19 -17.19 -5.45
CA GLN A 34 -14.27 -15.73 -5.38
C GLN A 34 -14.72 -15.12 -6.70
N ASP A 35 -14.50 -15.80 -7.82
CA ASP A 35 -14.96 -15.39 -9.14
C ASP A 35 -16.50 -15.47 -9.22
N PRO A 36 -17.21 -14.35 -9.44
CA PRO A 36 -18.67 -14.34 -9.53
C PRO A 36 -19.22 -15.02 -10.80
N VAL A 37 -18.39 -15.26 -11.81
CA VAL A 37 -18.75 -15.87 -13.10
C VAL A 37 -18.46 -17.37 -13.10
N ALA A 38 -17.50 -17.84 -12.30
CA ALA A 38 -17.16 -19.25 -12.21
C ALA A 38 -18.24 -20.04 -11.45
N ALA A 39 -18.72 -21.13 -12.04
CA ALA A 39 -19.64 -22.03 -11.35
C ALA A 39 -18.93 -22.71 -10.16
N PRO A 40 -19.50 -22.75 -8.94
CA PRO A 40 -18.82 -23.30 -7.76
C PRO A 40 -18.27 -24.72 -7.92
N ARG A 41 -18.89 -25.53 -8.79
CA ARG A 41 -18.44 -26.89 -9.12
C ARG A 41 -17.04 -26.95 -9.72
N THR A 42 -16.54 -25.88 -10.34
CA THR A 42 -15.18 -25.85 -10.92
C THR A 42 -14.10 -25.95 -9.84
N ALA A 43 -14.39 -25.56 -8.60
CA ALA A 43 -13.49 -25.70 -7.47
C ALA A 43 -13.44 -27.13 -6.89
N LEU A 44 -14.41 -27.99 -7.22
CA LEU A 44 -14.52 -29.36 -6.71
C LEU A 44 -13.29 -30.25 -7.01
N PRO A 45 -12.79 -30.35 -8.26
CA PRO A 45 -11.59 -31.14 -8.55
C PRO A 45 -10.37 -30.66 -7.76
N HIS A 46 -10.20 -29.34 -7.62
CA HIS A 46 -9.11 -28.74 -6.84
C HIS A 46 -9.22 -29.05 -5.35
N LEU A 47 -10.44 -28.99 -4.76
CA LEU A 47 -10.64 -29.39 -3.37
C LEU A 47 -10.36 -30.89 -3.16
N ARG A 48 -10.78 -31.77 -4.09
CA ARG A 48 -10.46 -33.20 -4.02
C ARG A 48 -8.94 -33.44 -4.11
N ALA A 49 -8.27 -32.76 -5.04
CA ALA A 49 -6.81 -32.83 -5.20
C ALA A 49 -6.06 -32.31 -3.96
N PHE A 50 -6.54 -31.23 -3.33
CA PHE A 50 -6.02 -30.76 -2.05
C PHE A 50 -6.02 -31.87 -0.99
N TRP A 51 -7.16 -32.54 -0.79
CA TRP A 51 -7.27 -33.55 0.26
C TRP A 51 -6.37 -34.74 -0.01
N GLN A 52 -6.26 -35.19 -1.27
CA GLN A 52 -5.35 -36.24 -1.69
C GLN A 52 -3.88 -35.86 -1.43
N ALA A 53 -3.47 -34.66 -1.85
CA ALA A 53 -2.10 -34.19 -1.65
C ALA A 53 -1.77 -33.98 -0.17
N ALA A 54 -2.72 -33.50 0.65
CA ALA A 54 -2.55 -33.37 2.09
C ALA A 54 -2.36 -34.73 2.79
N ALA A 55 -3.13 -35.74 2.37
CA ALA A 55 -2.99 -37.10 2.89
C ALA A 55 -1.63 -37.73 2.51
N GLN A 56 -1.19 -37.54 1.26
CA GLN A 56 0.13 -37.97 0.79
C GLN A 56 1.26 -37.28 1.57
N ALA A 57 1.14 -35.97 1.81
CA ALA A 57 2.09 -35.20 2.61
C ALA A 57 2.19 -35.75 4.04
N GLY A 58 1.04 -35.98 4.69
CA GLY A 58 0.98 -36.56 6.03
C GLY A 58 1.56 -37.98 6.09
N ALA A 59 1.22 -38.84 5.13
CA ALA A 59 1.76 -40.19 5.03
C ALA A 59 3.28 -40.20 4.84
N ALA A 60 3.80 -39.37 3.93
CA ALA A 60 5.24 -39.21 3.71
C ALA A 60 5.98 -38.67 4.95
N ALA A 61 5.31 -37.82 5.75
CA ALA A 61 5.83 -37.31 7.02
C ALA A 61 5.71 -38.33 8.19
N GLY A 62 5.33 -39.58 7.91
CA GLY A 62 5.23 -40.65 8.92
C GLY A 62 3.95 -40.59 9.76
N GLN A 63 2.96 -39.80 9.36
CA GLN A 63 1.68 -39.64 10.07
C GLN A 63 0.59 -40.59 9.52
N ALA A 64 0.98 -41.83 9.20
CA ALA A 64 0.25 -42.70 8.28
C ALA A 64 -1.17 -43.12 8.71
N GLY A 65 -2.08 -43.15 7.73
CA GLY A 65 -3.27 -44.01 7.71
C GLY A 65 -2.97 -45.33 6.99
N ALA A 66 -3.94 -46.25 6.93
CA ALA A 66 -3.75 -47.57 6.32
C ALA A 66 -3.42 -47.49 4.82
N ASP A 67 -4.00 -46.51 4.11
CA ASP A 67 -3.75 -46.20 2.71
C ASP A 67 -3.38 -44.71 2.59
N ALA A 68 -2.64 -44.28 1.55
CA ALA A 68 -2.32 -42.85 1.36
C ALA A 68 -3.53 -41.98 0.95
N GLY A 69 -4.76 -42.44 1.25
CA GLY A 69 -6.03 -41.80 0.94
C GLY A 69 -6.53 -40.90 2.09
N PRO A 70 -7.26 -39.81 1.77
CA PRO A 70 -7.69 -38.83 2.77
C PRO A 70 -8.55 -39.40 3.90
N GLU A 71 -9.48 -40.31 3.61
CA GLU A 71 -10.34 -40.88 4.64
C GLU A 71 -9.56 -41.70 5.66
N SER A 72 -8.80 -42.69 5.20
CA SER A 72 -8.03 -43.57 6.09
C SER A 72 -6.98 -42.80 6.90
N TRP A 73 -6.43 -41.73 6.33
CA TRP A 73 -5.50 -40.84 7.02
C TRP A 73 -6.16 -40.03 8.15
N LEU A 74 -7.37 -39.50 7.91
CA LEU A 74 -8.13 -38.77 8.93
C LEU A 74 -8.67 -39.69 10.04
N GLU A 75 -9.02 -40.94 9.70
CA GLU A 75 -9.46 -41.96 10.66
C GLU A 75 -8.32 -42.38 11.60
N GLY A 76 -7.08 -42.37 11.11
CA GLY A 76 -5.87 -42.65 11.88
C GLY A 76 -5.69 -41.73 13.10
N ALA A 77 -5.09 -42.25 14.18
CA ALA A 77 -4.87 -41.54 15.43
C ALA A 77 -3.72 -40.51 15.34
N ASN A 78 -3.89 -39.49 14.51
CA ASN A 78 -2.89 -38.45 14.27
C ASN A 78 -3.18 -37.20 15.11
N ALA A 79 -2.34 -36.96 16.12
CA ALA A 79 -2.47 -35.81 17.02
C ALA A 79 -2.28 -34.46 16.31
N ALA A 80 -1.53 -34.40 15.21
CA ALA A 80 -1.31 -33.17 14.44
C ALA A 80 -2.59 -32.64 13.77
N LEU A 81 -3.55 -33.51 13.49
CA LEU A 81 -4.83 -33.16 12.86
C LEU A 81 -5.85 -32.61 13.88
N GLY A 82 -5.59 -32.82 15.18
CA GLY A 82 -6.40 -32.33 16.29
C GLY A 82 -7.18 -33.42 17.03
N SER A 83 -8.20 -33.01 17.77
CA SER A 83 -9.03 -33.94 18.57
C SER A 83 -9.82 -34.92 17.68
N ALA A 84 -10.31 -36.02 18.27
CA ALA A 84 -11.14 -36.98 17.55
C ALA A 84 -12.40 -36.33 16.93
N GLY A 85 -12.99 -35.35 17.61
CA GLY A 85 -14.10 -34.55 17.07
C GLY A 85 -13.70 -33.75 15.83
N GLN A 86 -12.54 -33.07 15.89
CA GLN A 86 -12.02 -32.31 14.74
C GLN A 86 -11.72 -33.22 13.54
N ARG A 87 -11.13 -34.40 13.76
CA ARG A 87 -10.90 -35.38 12.69
C ARG A 87 -12.22 -35.86 12.07
N LYS A 88 -13.24 -36.12 12.88
CA LYS A 88 -14.59 -36.48 12.41
C LYS A 88 -15.22 -35.37 11.55
N ASP A 89 -15.06 -34.11 11.94
CA ASP A 89 -15.55 -32.96 11.17
C ASP A 89 -14.83 -32.84 9.82
N LEU A 90 -13.51 -33.03 9.78
CA LEU A 90 -12.73 -33.04 8.54
C LEU A 90 -13.15 -34.21 7.63
N LEU A 91 -13.39 -35.39 8.20
CA LEU A 91 -13.85 -36.57 7.46
C LEU A 91 -15.23 -36.34 6.82
N ALA A 92 -16.13 -35.63 7.51
CA ALA A 92 -17.42 -35.24 6.94
C ALA A 92 -17.25 -34.30 5.72
N HIS A 93 -16.23 -33.44 5.72
CA HIS A 93 -15.92 -32.60 4.56
C HIS A 93 -15.37 -33.40 3.37
N VAL A 94 -14.49 -34.38 3.61
CA VAL A 94 -13.96 -35.26 2.56
C VAL A 94 -15.08 -36.08 1.92
N ARG A 95 -15.87 -36.80 2.73
CA ARG A 95 -16.99 -37.62 2.26
C ARG A 95 -18.00 -36.84 1.45
N ALA A 96 -18.36 -35.65 1.95
CA ALA A 96 -19.24 -34.77 1.21
C ALA A 96 -18.66 -34.43 -0.17
N LEU A 97 -17.37 -34.06 -0.28
CA LEU A 97 -16.75 -33.74 -1.56
C LEU A 97 -16.73 -34.92 -2.54
N GLU A 98 -16.73 -36.17 -2.10
CA GLU A 98 -16.78 -37.35 -2.97
C GLU A 98 -18.18 -37.62 -3.51
N THR A 99 -19.22 -37.40 -2.69
CA THR A 99 -20.61 -37.67 -3.06
C THR A 99 -21.30 -36.54 -3.83
N LEU A 100 -20.65 -35.38 -3.96
CA LEU A 100 -21.24 -34.21 -4.60
C LEU A 100 -21.15 -34.30 -6.12
N ASP A 101 -22.31 -34.23 -6.81
CA ASP A 101 -22.37 -34.29 -8.27
C ASP A 101 -22.78 -32.96 -8.94
N GLU A 102 -23.91 -32.28 -8.62
CA GLU A 102 -24.32 -31.13 -9.49
C GLU A 102 -24.93 -29.87 -8.84
N GLU A 103 -25.54 -29.90 -7.64
CA GLU A 103 -26.22 -28.71 -7.06
C GLU A 103 -25.56 -28.20 -5.77
N LEU A 104 -24.47 -27.43 -5.91
CA LEU A 104 -23.75 -26.87 -4.77
C LEU A 104 -23.97 -25.38 -4.59
N SER A 105 -24.42 -24.99 -3.39
CA SER A 105 -24.41 -23.58 -3.00
C SER A 105 -22.97 -23.06 -2.87
N PRO A 106 -22.66 -21.84 -3.36
CA PRO A 106 -21.37 -21.18 -3.10
C PRO A 106 -20.99 -21.14 -1.61
N VAL A 107 -21.98 -21.07 -0.72
CA VAL A 107 -21.77 -21.06 0.73
C VAL A 107 -21.23 -22.41 1.22
N GLN A 108 -21.78 -23.52 0.72
CA GLN A 108 -21.30 -24.87 1.07
C GLN A 108 -19.88 -25.07 0.60
N MET A 109 -19.56 -24.74 -0.66
CA MET A 109 -18.20 -24.89 -1.20
C MET A 109 -17.17 -24.05 -0.43
N ARG A 110 -17.51 -22.81 -0.08
CA ARG A 110 -16.65 -21.97 0.78
C ARG A 110 -16.44 -22.57 2.18
N ARG A 111 -17.42 -23.31 2.72
CA ARG A 111 -17.26 -24.03 4.00
C ARG A 111 -16.22 -25.15 3.86
N HIS A 112 -16.24 -25.93 2.77
CA HIS A 112 -15.22 -26.96 2.52
C HIS A 112 -13.82 -26.36 2.34
N ALA A 113 -13.70 -25.26 1.58
CA ALA A 113 -12.42 -24.56 1.39
C ALA A 113 -11.85 -24.01 2.73
N ARG A 114 -12.70 -23.46 3.60
CA ARG A 114 -12.27 -23.01 4.94
C ARG A 114 -11.77 -24.15 5.83
N ALA A 115 -12.40 -25.32 5.77
CA ALA A 115 -11.95 -26.50 6.49
C ALA A 115 -10.57 -26.96 5.98
N ALA A 116 -10.39 -27.02 4.65
CA ALA A 116 -9.11 -27.31 4.01
C ALA A 116 -8.01 -26.31 4.43
N ARG A 117 -8.30 -25.00 4.41
CA ARG A 117 -7.38 -23.94 4.85
C ARG A 117 -6.97 -24.09 6.31
N THR A 118 -7.91 -24.44 7.18
CA THR A 118 -7.64 -24.66 8.60
C THR A 118 -6.73 -25.86 8.82
N LEU A 119 -6.92 -26.93 8.05
CA LEU A 119 -6.05 -28.10 8.07
C LEU A 119 -4.64 -27.76 7.57
N LEU A 120 -4.52 -27.09 6.42
CA LEU A 120 -3.23 -26.71 5.84
C LEU A 120 -2.40 -25.90 6.83
N ALA A 121 -3.01 -24.94 7.54
CA ALA A 121 -2.34 -24.14 8.56
C ALA A 121 -1.80 -24.95 9.75
N LYS A 122 -2.36 -26.14 10.03
CA LYS A 122 -1.84 -27.08 11.02
C LYS A 122 -0.72 -27.96 10.47
N LEU A 123 -0.80 -28.38 9.21
CA LEU A 123 0.21 -29.23 8.57
C LEU A 123 1.50 -28.48 8.24
N GLU A 124 1.39 -27.21 7.82
CA GLU A 124 2.53 -26.35 7.48
C GLU A 124 3.64 -26.35 8.54
N PRO A 125 3.38 -26.10 9.84
CA PRO A 125 4.44 -26.13 10.85
C PRO A 125 4.96 -27.53 11.17
N GLU A 126 4.19 -28.59 10.94
CA GLU A 126 4.57 -29.98 11.25
C GLU A 126 5.46 -30.57 10.15
N ILE A 127 5.11 -30.38 8.88
CA ILE A 127 5.83 -30.95 7.72
C ILE A 127 6.86 -29.95 7.20
N GLY A 128 6.46 -28.68 7.05
CA GLY A 128 7.34 -27.57 6.68
C GLY A 128 8.29 -27.15 7.80
N GLY A 129 8.11 -27.67 9.01
CA GLY A 129 8.79 -27.27 10.23
C GLY A 129 8.49 -25.82 10.62
N GLN A 130 9.13 -25.39 11.70
CA GLN A 130 9.03 -24.01 12.18
C GLN A 130 9.21 -23.05 10.99
N PRO A 131 8.22 -22.18 10.69
CA PRO A 131 8.38 -21.20 9.63
C PRO A 131 9.68 -20.46 9.91
N LEU A 132 10.55 -20.30 8.90
CA LEU A 132 11.80 -19.51 9.01
C LEU A 132 11.52 -18.36 9.95
N ARG A 133 12.19 -18.39 11.11
CA ARG A 133 11.91 -17.65 12.35
C ARG A 133 12.07 -16.15 12.11
N ARG A 134 11.23 -15.57 11.24
CA ARG A 134 11.29 -14.23 10.64
C ARG A 134 9.93 -13.73 10.11
N ARG A 135 8.79 -14.38 10.43
CA ARG A 135 7.46 -13.87 10.03
C ARG A 135 6.52 -13.37 11.13
N ARG A 136 6.78 -13.63 12.43
CA ARG A 136 6.01 -12.98 13.52
C ARG A 136 6.57 -11.63 13.99
N ARG A 137 7.88 -11.37 13.82
CA ARG A 137 8.48 -10.03 14.08
C ARG A 137 8.28 -9.02 12.94
N ARG A 138 7.80 -9.45 11.76
CA ARG A 138 7.55 -8.57 10.60
C ARG A 138 6.10 -8.13 10.42
N ARG A 139 5.14 -8.62 11.21
CA ARG A 139 3.77 -8.06 11.14
C ARG A 139 3.65 -6.77 11.95
N LEU A 140 4.27 -6.67 13.12
CA LEU A 140 4.33 -5.42 13.89
C LEU A 140 5.32 -4.40 13.28
N LEU A 141 6.51 -4.82 12.81
CA LEU A 141 7.41 -3.90 12.10
C LEU A 141 6.99 -3.60 10.65
N GLY A 142 6.23 -4.49 10.01
CA GLY A 142 5.78 -4.32 8.62
C GLY A 142 4.53 -3.46 8.51
N THR A 143 3.54 -3.61 9.39
CA THR A 143 2.40 -2.67 9.42
C THR A 143 2.81 -1.33 9.99
N LEU A 144 3.65 -1.27 11.02
CA LEU A 144 4.19 0.00 11.53
C LEU A 144 5.10 0.66 10.50
N GLY A 145 5.89 -0.10 9.74
CA GLY A 145 6.73 0.40 8.65
C GLY A 145 5.92 0.88 7.45
N VAL A 146 4.92 0.11 7.00
CA VAL A 146 4.01 0.51 5.91
C VAL A 146 3.14 1.69 6.32
N VAL A 147 2.68 1.76 7.58
CA VAL A 147 1.99 2.94 8.11
C VAL A 147 2.98 4.10 8.27
N LEU A 148 4.22 3.92 8.72
CA LEU A 148 5.23 4.98 8.75
C LEU A 148 5.63 5.49 7.37
N THR A 149 5.57 4.66 6.32
CA THR A 149 5.87 5.07 4.93
C THR A 149 4.65 5.62 4.22
N LEU A 150 3.48 5.00 4.40
CA LEU A 150 2.24 5.40 3.72
C LEU A 150 1.45 6.43 4.50
N ALA A 151 1.61 6.61 5.82
CA ALA A 151 0.94 7.67 6.56
C ALA A 151 1.44 9.07 6.20
N PRO A 152 2.75 9.35 6.01
CA PRO A 152 3.17 10.65 5.50
C PRO A 152 2.76 10.85 4.03
N VAL A 153 2.71 9.78 3.21
CA VAL A 153 2.21 9.87 1.83
C VAL A 153 0.68 10.05 1.80
N ALA A 154 -0.06 9.32 2.61
CA ALA A 154 -1.51 9.47 2.74
C ALA A 154 -1.87 10.78 3.44
N ALA A 155 -1.08 11.25 4.40
CA ALA A 155 -1.19 12.59 4.96
C ALA A 155 -0.84 13.63 3.90
N TYR A 156 0.18 13.44 3.07
CA TYR A 156 0.47 14.31 1.92
C TYR A 156 -0.69 14.33 0.92
N LEU A 157 -1.28 13.18 0.59
CA LEU A 157 -2.45 13.05 -0.29
C LEU A 157 -3.76 13.55 0.35
N LEU A 158 -3.89 13.52 1.68
CA LEU A 158 -5.02 14.08 2.44
C LEU A 158 -4.83 15.58 2.72
N VAL A 159 -3.59 16.07 2.74
CA VAL A 159 -3.18 17.48 2.91
C VAL A 159 -3.01 18.18 1.55
N GLU A 160 -2.98 17.45 0.45
CA GLU A 160 -3.46 17.91 -0.87
C GLU A 160 -4.98 18.13 -0.81
N GLY A 161 -5.44 18.89 0.18
CA GLY A 161 -6.57 19.76 -0.04
C GLY A 161 -6.20 20.60 -1.25
N GLU A 162 -7.04 20.53 -2.30
CA GLU A 162 -6.95 21.44 -3.43
C GLU A 162 -6.76 22.84 -2.87
N ILE A 163 -5.61 23.47 -3.17
CA ILE A 163 -5.39 24.85 -2.78
C ILE A 163 -6.54 25.64 -3.41
N PRO A 164 -7.41 26.26 -2.61
CA PRO A 164 -8.64 26.86 -3.12
C PRO A 164 -8.31 27.96 -4.14
N GLY A 165 -9.13 28.06 -5.18
CA GLY A 165 -8.96 29.04 -6.27
C GLY A 165 -8.60 28.40 -7.60
N THR A 166 -8.31 29.23 -8.60
CA THR A 166 -7.95 28.83 -9.96
C THR A 166 -6.76 29.64 -10.45
N GLY A 167 -6.01 29.10 -11.41
CA GLY A 167 -4.94 29.84 -12.09
C GLY A 167 -3.53 29.29 -11.86
N PRO A 168 -2.54 29.85 -12.58
CA PRO A 168 -1.19 29.30 -12.62
C PRO A 168 -0.37 29.68 -11.39
N TRP A 169 -0.78 30.69 -10.62
CA TRP A 169 -0.03 31.18 -9.47
C TRP A 169 -0.46 30.47 -8.21
N ARG A 170 0.51 29.98 -7.44
CA ARG A 170 0.31 29.54 -6.05
C ARG A 170 0.72 30.69 -5.14
N ALA A 171 -0.25 31.39 -4.58
CA ALA A 171 -0.02 32.41 -3.56
C ALA A 171 0.13 31.76 -2.18
N ALA A 172 1.08 32.26 -1.39
CA ALA A 172 1.26 31.97 0.02
C ALA A 172 1.26 33.30 0.79
N TYR A 173 0.24 33.53 1.61
CA TYR A 173 0.10 34.74 2.41
C TYR A 173 0.51 34.48 3.86
N PHE A 174 1.40 35.30 4.40
CA PHE A 174 1.98 35.14 5.73
C PHE A 174 1.51 36.29 6.65
N PRO A 175 1.05 36.01 7.89
CA PRO A 175 0.72 37.03 8.88
C PRO A 175 1.95 37.72 9.52
N ASP A 176 3.09 37.74 8.83
CA ASP A 176 4.33 38.42 9.19
C ASP A 176 5.02 38.99 7.95
N ARG A 177 6.06 39.82 8.12
CA ARG A 177 6.75 40.53 7.02
C ARG A 177 7.95 39.78 6.43
N HIS A 178 8.29 38.62 6.97
CA HIS A 178 9.56 37.94 6.74
C HIS A 178 9.40 36.55 6.11
N LEU A 179 8.17 36.16 5.74
CA LEU A 179 7.84 34.85 5.18
C LEU A 179 8.16 33.68 6.14
N GLU A 180 8.10 33.91 7.45
CA GLU A 180 8.57 32.96 8.48
C GLU A 180 7.44 32.14 9.12
N SER A 181 6.24 32.70 9.22
CA SER A 181 5.09 32.05 9.86
C SER A 181 4.39 31.05 8.94
N THR A 182 3.36 30.38 9.45
CA THR A 182 2.54 29.45 8.66
C THR A 182 1.66 30.25 7.67
N PRO A 183 1.81 30.04 6.35
CA PRO A 183 1.02 30.78 5.38
C PRO A 183 -0.35 30.17 5.13
N VAL A 184 -1.24 30.97 4.54
CA VAL A 184 -2.45 30.51 3.86
C VAL A 184 -2.15 30.39 2.36
N TYR A 185 -2.50 29.25 1.76
CA TYR A 185 -2.32 29.01 0.34
C TYR A 185 -3.59 29.26 -0.47
N VAL A 186 -3.47 29.96 -1.59
CA VAL A 186 -4.55 30.24 -2.55
C VAL A 186 -4.03 30.10 -3.98
N ARG A 187 -4.89 29.67 -4.92
CA ARG A 187 -4.60 29.68 -6.36
C ARG A 187 -5.19 30.92 -7.01
N GLU A 188 -4.39 31.59 -7.84
CA GLU A 188 -4.75 32.87 -8.44
C GLU A 188 -4.43 32.93 -9.94
N ASP A 189 -5.30 33.59 -10.70
CA ASP A 189 -5.15 33.81 -12.14
C ASP A 189 -4.23 35.00 -12.46
N SER A 190 -3.98 35.90 -11.52
CA SER A 190 -3.25 37.17 -11.72
C SER A 190 -2.43 37.57 -10.50
N LEU A 191 -1.31 38.26 -10.74
CA LEU A 191 -0.45 38.88 -9.71
C LEU A 191 -0.78 40.38 -9.47
N GLN A 192 -1.82 40.92 -10.14
CA GLN A 192 -2.17 42.33 -10.03
C GLN A 192 -3.09 42.56 -8.83
N HIS A 193 -2.53 43.10 -7.74
CA HIS A 193 -3.28 43.39 -6.53
C HIS A 193 -3.23 44.87 -6.16
N ASN A 194 -4.39 45.41 -5.76
CA ASN A 194 -4.51 46.67 -5.05
C ASN A 194 -5.37 46.44 -3.81
N TRP A 195 -4.72 46.14 -2.68
CA TRP A 195 -5.39 45.81 -1.43
C TRP A 195 -5.90 47.05 -0.66
N GLU A 196 -5.31 48.22 -0.91
CA GLU A 196 -5.56 49.43 -0.12
C GLU A 196 -5.40 49.12 1.38
N ASP A 197 -6.46 49.27 2.18
CA ASP A 197 -6.46 48.95 3.62
C ASP A 197 -7.07 47.58 3.94
N ARG A 198 -7.37 46.74 2.93
CA ARG A 198 -7.99 45.43 3.10
C ARG A 198 -6.94 44.31 3.19
N PRO A 199 -7.21 43.22 3.93
CA PRO A 199 -6.30 42.09 3.96
C PRO A 199 -6.36 41.30 2.64
N PRO A 200 -5.28 40.61 2.25
CA PRO A 200 -5.28 39.72 1.08
C PRO A 200 -6.14 38.47 1.29
N HIS A 201 -6.36 38.06 2.55
CA HIS A 201 -7.17 36.91 2.92
C HIS A 201 -7.75 37.12 4.33
N GLU A 202 -8.91 36.53 4.65
CA GLU A 202 -9.61 36.74 5.92
C GLU A 202 -8.79 36.35 7.18
N GLN A 203 -7.83 35.43 7.01
CA GLN A 203 -6.93 34.95 8.07
C GLN A 203 -5.63 35.77 8.19
N ILE A 204 -5.45 36.79 7.35
CA ILE A 204 -4.23 37.60 7.26
C ILE A 204 -4.56 39.01 7.76
N PRO A 205 -3.71 39.63 8.58
CA PRO A 205 -3.90 41.01 8.99
C PRO A 205 -3.80 41.97 7.78
N PRO A 206 -4.50 43.13 7.81
CA PRO A 206 -4.45 44.11 6.72
C PRO A 206 -3.09 44.82 6.60
N ASP A 207 -2.25 44.77 7.62
CA ASP A 207 -0.91 45.37 7.64
C ASP A 207 0.12 44.35 8.17
N LYS A 208 1.39 44.56 7.82
CA LYS A 208 2.56 43.75 8.23
C LYS A 208 2.47 42.28 7.82
N PHE A 209 1.83 42.02 6.68
CA PHE A 209 1.86 40.71 6.03
C PHE A 209 2.99 40.65 4.99
N SER A 210 3.22 39.46 4.46
CA SER A 210 4.05 39.23 3.28
C SER A 210 3.40 38.15 2.42
N ALA A 211 3.79 38.11 1.15
CA ALA A 211 3.22 37.17 0.20
C ALA A 211 4.30 36.63 -0.73
N ARG A 212 4.17 35.36 -1.11
CA ARG A 212 5.01 34.71 -2.11
C ARG A 212 4.12 34.07 -3.16
N TRP A 213 4.44 34.30 -4.43
CA TRP A 213 3.80 33.62 -5.55
C TRP A 213 4.82 32.73 -6.25
N ASP A 214 4.45 31.46 -6.42
CA ASP A 214 5.23 30.47 -7.14
C ASP A 214 4.44 30.00 -8.37
N SER A 215 5.09 29.93 -9.54
CA SER A 215 4.53 29.33 -10.75
C SER A 215 5.62 28.67 -11.59
N CYS A 216 5.22 27.79 -12.49
CA CYS A 216 6.09 27.14 -13.46
C CYS A 216 5.44 27.31 -14.84
N MET A 217 6.16 27.97 -15.75
CA MET A 217 5.69 28.29 -17.09
C MET A 217 6.72 27.79 -18.09
N VAL A 218 6.25 27.20 -19.19
CA VAL A 218 7.12 26.77 -20.28
C VAL A 218 7.08 27.83 -21.37
N VAL A 219 8.23 28.44 -21.65
CA VAL A 219 8.42 29.34 -22.78
C VAL A 219 8.82 28.50 -24.00
N ALA A 220 8.16 28.71 -25.14
CA ALA A 220 8.34 27.86 -26.32
C ALA A 220 9.70 28.05 -27.00
N GLU A 221 10.27 29.25 -26.93
CA GLU A 221 11.53 29.63 -27.58
C GLU A 221 12.34 30.54 -26.67
N THR A 222 13.66 30.34 -26.66
CA THR A 222 14.57 31.16 -25.86
C THR A 222 14.54 32.61 -26.32
N THR A 223 14.14 33.52 -25.43
CA THR A 223 13.89 34.93 -25.78
C THR A 223 14.31 35.84 -24.62
N PRO A 224 15.00 36.96 -24.88
CA PRO A 224 15.26 37.96 -23.84
C PRO A 224 13.95 38.58 -23.36
N ALA A 225 13.75 38.60 -22.05
CA ALA A 225 12.56 39.14 -21.40
C ALA A 225 12.94 40.22 -20.39
N ILE A 226 12.18 41.31 -20.40
CA ILE A 226 12.29 42.38 -19.40
C ILE A 226 11.12 42.24 -18.42
N PHE A 227 11.46 42.06 -17.15
CA PHE A 227 10.50 42.07 -16.07
C PHE A 227 10.45 43.44 -15.40
N GLN A 228 9.26 43.86 -15.03
CA GLN A 228 9.02 45.06 -14.23
C GLN A 228 8.21 44.66 -13.01
N LEU A 229 8.62 45.18 -11.85
CA LEU A 229 7.98 44.91 -10.59
C LEU A 229 7.66 46.23 -9.91
N ASN A 230 6.43 46.33 -9.39
CA ASN A 230 5.94 47.47 -8.62
C ASN A 230 5.14 46.95 -7.43
N ALA A 231 5.63 47.22 -6.23
CA ALA A 231 5.03 46.84 -4.98
C ALA A 231 5.12 48.02 -4.00
N ASN A 232 4.10 48.12 -3.17
CA ASN A 232 4.14 48.87 -1.92
C ASN A 232 3.82 47.82 -0.85
N ASP A 233 4.79 47.23 -0.18
CA ASP A 233 6.03 47.86 0.28
C ASP A 233 7.30 47.39 -0.48
N GLY A 234 7.82 46.19 -0.21
CA GLY A 234 9.07 45.66 -0.78
C GLY A 234 8.83 44.35 -1.51
N ALA A 235 9.68 44.03 -2.48
CA ALA A 235 9.48 42.86 -3.32
C ALA A 235 10.76 42.40 -4.01
N ARG A 236 10.78 41.13 -4.40
CA ARG A 236 11.89 40.47 -5.07
C ARG A 236 11.35 39.50 -6.13
N LEU A 237 12.07 39.34 -7.24
CA LEU A 237 11.73 38.43 -8.33
C LEU A 237 12.88 37.46 -8.59
N PHE A 238 12.55 36.17 -8.66
CA PHE A 238 13.45 35.13 -9.11
C PHE A 238 12.88 34.41 -10.33
N ILE A 239 13.75 34.05 -11.27
CA ILE A 239 13.43 33.21 -12.43
C ILE A 239 14.47 32.09 -12.46
N ASP A 240 14.02 30.83 -12.48
CA ASP A 240 14.88 29.64 -12.43
C ASP A 240 15.95 29.65 -11.31
N GLY A 241 15.65 30.34 -10.21
CA GLY A 241 16.53 30.48 -9.05
C GLY A 241 17.51 31.66 -9.15
N GLU A 242 17.60 32.34 -10.28
CA GLU A 242 18.38 33.58 -10.44
C GLU A 242 17.57 34.80 -9.93
N GLU A 243 18.21 35.66 -9.14
CA GLU A 243 17.61 36.90 -8.62
C GLU A 243 17.64 37.99 -9.71
N VAL A 244 16.48 38.27 -10.31
CA VAL A 244 16.35 39.24 -11.41
C VAL A 244 16.11 40.66 -10.89
N ILE A 245 15.36 40.78 -9.79
CA ILE A 245 15.05 42.07 -9.14
C ILE A 245 15.12 41.89 -7.64
N ASP A 246 15.96 42.66 -6.93
CA ASP A 246 15.93 42.80 -5.47
C ASP A 246 15.59 44.23 -5.05
N ALA A 247 14.35 44.42 -4.60
CA ALA A 247 13.84 45.66 -4.04
C ALA A 247 13.10 45.41 -2.71
N TRP A 248 13.55 44.41 -1.95
CA TRP A 248 12.91 44.00 -0.69
C TRP A 248 13.02 45.07 0.39
N ASP A 249 14.23 45.57 0.59
CA ASP A 249 14.54 46.64 1.52
C ASP A 249 14.64 47.99 0.83
N ARG A 250 14.62 49.06 1.64
CA ARG A 250 14.75 50.42 1.12
C ARG A 250 16.13 50.59 0.48
N ASN A 251 16.14 50.83 -0.82
CA ASN A 251 17.37 51.20 -1.51
C ASN A 251 17.83 52.58 -1.01
N THR A 252 19.03 52.62 -0.41
CA THR A 252 19.62 53.83 0.18
C THR A 252 19.94 54.89 -0.86
N ALA A 253 20.13 54.50 -2.13
CA ALA A 253 20.44 55.41 -3.24
C ALA A 253 19.20 56.04 -3.90
N THR A 254 18.08 55.32 -3.99
CA THR A 254 16.90 55.77 -4.76
C THR A 254 15.69 56.14 -3.90
N ARG A 255 15.74 55.90 -2.58
CA ARG A 255 14.64 56.09 -1.59
C ARG A 255 13.34 55.32 -1.89
N ARG A 256 13.25 54.60 -3.01
CA ARG A 256 12.10 53.78 -3.43
C ARG A 256 12.26 52.37 -2.86
N LYS A 257 11.13 51.76 -2.49
CA LYS A 257 11.00 50.36 -2.05
C LYS A 257 10.09 49.65 -3.05
N GLY A 258 10.32 48.36 -3.29
CA GLY A 258 9.41 47.53 -4.08
C GLY A 258 9.28 47.87 -5.57
N PHE A 259 10.18 48.68 -6.14
CA PHE A 259 10.19 48.96 -7.59
C PHE A 259 11.50 48.51 -8.23
N GLY A 260 11.42 47.84 -9.37
CA GLY A 260 12.60 47.46 -10.13
C GLY A 260 12.28 46.94 -11.54
N SER A 261 13.34 46.81 -12.34
CA SER A 261 13.30 46.16 -13.64
C SER A 261 14.56 45.32 -13.83
N GLY A 262 14.44 44.16 -14.43
CA GLY A 262 15.58 43.28 -14.74
C GLY A 262 15.34 42.56 -16.07
N GLU A 263 16.43 42.21 -16.74
CA GLU A 263 16.42 41.49 -18.00
C GLU A 263 17.04 40.11 -17.78
N ILE A 264 16.42 39.07 -18.34
CA ILE A 264 16.92 37.70 -18.30
C ILE A 264 16.54 36.98 -19.60
N GLU A 265 17.32 35.98 -19.98
CA GLU A 265 17.03 35.09 -21.10
C GLU A 265 16.19 33.90 -20.58
N LEU A 266 14.97 33.71 -21.11
CA LEU A 266 14.04 32.64 -20.75
C LEU A 266 14.21 31.38 -21.60
#